data_AF-A0AAP0DLY5-F1
#
_entry.id   AF-A0AAP0DLY5-F1
#
_cell.length_a   1.000
_cell.length_b   1.000
_cell.length_c   1.000
_cell.angle_alpha   90.00
_cell.angle_beta   90.00
_cell.angle_gamma   90.00
#
_symmetry.space_group_name_H-M   'P 1'
#
loop_
_entity.id
_entity.type
_entity.pdbx_description
1 polymer ?
#
loop_
_entity_poly.entity_id
_entity_poly.type
_entity_poly.pdbx_seq_one_letter_code
_entity_poly.pdbx_strand_id
1 'polypeptide(L)'
;MLEAMTNSFSSARDNNPIMGDVTYYGILNEIIELEYDADKKVVLFHCDWISNGSRKKQDDNGFTLLNFEGLKSHNDPFILASQAQQVFYVADRVDKGWKVVIKTTPRDSYDMKEQICLDDVETHLQSDASMGPQLDENMNIELVRRGLNGTLVDNNSLVFDGDEDLFEAPS
;
A
#
# COMPACT_ATOMS: atom_id res chain seq x y z
N MET A 1 -11.18 4.97 -0.06
CA MET A 1 -10.73 5.95 -1.08
C MET A 1 -9.22 5.82 -1.20
N LEU A 2 -8.66 5.97 -2.39
CA LEU A 2 -7.23 5.98 -2.64
C LEU A 2 -6.90 7.21 -3.49
N GLU A 3 -5.90 7.99 -3.10
CA GLU A 3 -5.37 9.10 -3.89
C GLU A 3 -4.00 8.66 -4.41
N ALA A 4 -3.85 8.61 -5.73
CA ALA A 4 -2.63 8.11 -6.37
C ALA A 4 -2.16 9.09 -7.44
N MET A 5 -0.84 9.29 -7.48
CA MET A 5 -0.20 10.05 -8.55
C MET A 5 -0.03 9.13 -9.76
N THR A 6 -0.65 9.50 -10.89
CA THR A 6 -0.65 8.69 -12.10
C THR A 6 -0.06 9.44 -13.28
N ASN A 7 0.57 8.70 -14.18
CA ASN A 7 1.02 9.23 -15.47
C ASN A 7 -0.07 9.00 -16.51
N SER A 8 -0.47 10.07 -17.18
CA SER A 8 -1.42 10.03 -18.30
C SER A 8 -0.72 10.34 -19.61
N PHE A 9 -1.15 9.67 -20.67
CA PHE A 9 -0.63 9.85 -22.03
C PHE A 9 -1.79 10.19 -22.96
N SER A 10 -1.59 11.16 -23.85
CA SER A 10 -2.61 11.52 -24.84
C SER A 10 -2.76 10.46 -25.93
N SER A 11 -1.70 9.68 -26.19
CA SER A 11 -1.68 8.58 -27.16
C SER A 11 -0.51 7.63 -26.90
N ALA A 12 -0.52 6.45 -27.54
CA ALA A 12 0.59 5.49 -27.46
C ALA A 12 1.92 5.99 -28.07
N ARG A 13 1.92 7.11 -28.82
CA ARG A 13 3.12 7.73 -29.39
C ARG A 13 3.61 8.92 -28.57
N ASP A 14 2.89 9.27 -27.50
CA ASP A 14 3.23 10.37 -26.64
C ASP A 14 4.38 9.97 -25.72
N ASN A 15 5.51 10.67 -25.83
CA ASN A 15 6.68 10.45 -24.98
C ASN A 15 6.73 11.41 -23.79
N ASN A 16 5.73 12.28 -23.63
CA ASN A 16 5.70 13.27 -22.58
C ASN A 16 4.49 13.02 -21.64
N PRO A 17 4.61 12.07 -20.69
CA PRO A 17 3.56 11.80 -19.73
C PRO A 17 3.22 13.05 -18.91
N ILE A 18 1.92 13.29 -18.73
CA ILE A 18 1.43 14.29 -17.79
C ILE A 18 1.08 13.57 -16.50
N MET A 19 1.79 13.93 -15.43
CA MET A 19 1.56 13.42 -14.09
C MET A 19 0.40 14.17 -13.44
N GLY A 20 -0.52 13.44 -12.80
CA GLY A 20 -1.66 14.05 -12.12
C GLY A 20 -2.26 13.16 -11.04
N ASP A 21 -2.97 13.78 -10.10
CA ASP A 21 -3.64 13.07 -9.03
C ASP A 21 -4.94 12.43 -9.51
N VAL A 22 -5.09 11.13 -9.24
CA VAL A 22 -6.32 10.39 -9.48
C VAL A 22 -6.84 9.81 -8.18
N THR A 23 -8.08 10.17 -7.86
CA THR A 23 -8.82 9.62 -6.73
C THR A 23 -9.67 8.43 -7.16
N TYR A 24 -9.42 7.29 -6.54
CA TYR A 24 -10.19 6.06 -6.67
C TYR A 24 -11.15 5.90 -5.49
N TYR A 25 -12.38 5.53 -5.81
CA TYR A 25 -13.43 5.24 -4.84
C TYR A 25 -13.87 3.80 -5.01
N GLY A 26 -14.01 3.11 -3.89
CA GLY A 26 -14.41 1.71 -3.87
C GLY A 26 -15.13 1.33 -2.60
N ILE A 27 -15.74 0.16 -2.62
CA ILE A 27 -16.35 -0.49 -1.47
C ILE A 27 -15.35 -1.51 -0.94
N LEU A 28 -15.02 -1.41 0.34
CA LEU A 28 -14.23 -2.43 1.03
C LEU A 28 -15.07 -3.69 1.18
N ASN A 29 -14.59 -4.79 0.61
CA ASN A 29 -15.25 -6.09 0.67
C ASN A 29 -14.60 -7.00 1.71
N GLU A 30 -13.27 -7.10 1.69
CA GLU A 30 -12.53 -7.99 2.58
C GLU A 30 -11.27 -7.31 3.10
N ILE A 31 -10.87 -7.70 4.31
CA ILE A 31 -9.60 -7.34 4.94
C ILE A 31 -8.79 -8.62 5.06
N ILE A 32 -7.63 -8.64 4.44
CA ILE A 32 -6.75 -9.80 4.39
C ILE A 32 -5.47 -9.44 5.14
N GLU A 33 -5.20 -10.13 6.25
CA GLU A 33 -3.93 -10.03 6.97
C GLU A 33 -3.01 -11.17 6.51
N LEU A 34 -1.83 -10.79 6.00
CA LEU A 34 -0.77 -11.70 5.62
C LEU A 34 0.30 -11.67 6.69
N GLU A 35 0.63 -12.85 7.23
CA GLU A 35 1.68 -13.04 8.21
C GLU A 35 2.91 -13.67 7.54
N TYR A 36 4.06 -13.03 7.72
CA TYR A 36 5.37 -13.47 7.24
C TYR A 36 6.26 -13.80 8.43
N ASP A 37 7.39 -14.46 8.17
CA ASP A 37 8.39 -14.77 9.19
C ASP A 37 8.84 -13.51 9.96
N ALA A 38 9.23 -13.73 11.22
CA ALA A 38 9.69 -12.71 12.16
C ALA A 38 8.64 -11.61 12.46
N ASP A 39 7.40 -12.03 12.75
CA ASP A 39 6.30 -11.19 13.23
C ASP A 39 5.91 -10.03 12.28
N LYS A 40 6.18 -10.21 10.98
CA LYS A 40 5.85 -9.20 9.96
C LYS A 40 4.45 -9.41 9.44
N LYS A 41 3.61 -8.39 9.55
CA LYS A 41 2.22 -8.41 9.08
C LYS A 41 1.99 -7.36 8.00
N VAL A 42 1.28 -7.75 6.95
CA VAL A 42 0.82 -6.85 5.89
C VAL A 42 -0.69 -6.97 5.76
N VAL A 43 -1.39 -5.83 5.78
CA VAL A 43 -2.84 -5.81 5.62
C VAL A 43 -3.21 -5.30 4.24
N LEU A 44 -3.96 -6.12 3.50
CA LEU A 44 -4.52 -5.80 2.19
C LEU A 44 -6.04 -5.60 2.30
N PHE A 45 -6.55 -4.65 1.53
CA PHE A 45 -7.97 -4.44 1.33
C PHE A 45 -8.37 -4.93 -0.05
N HIS A 46 -9.34 -5.82 -0.12
CA HIS A 46 -10.03 -6.18 -1.34
C HIS A 46 -11.19 -5.20 -1.56
N CYS A 47 -11.15 -4.47 -2.68
CA CYS A 47 -12.06 -3.38 -2.97
C CYS A 47 -12.76 -3.55 -4.32
N ASP A 48 -14.07 -3.32 -4.35
CA ASP A 48 -14.78 -3.10 -5.60
C ASP A 48 -14.68 -1.63 -6.01
N TRP A 49 -13.89 -1.37 -7.05
CA TRP A 49 -13.61 -0.02 -7.53
C TRP A 49 -14.67 0.49 -8.49
N ILE A 50 -15.04 1.76 -8.34
CA ILE A 50 -15.79 2.48 -9.37
C ILE A 50 -14.87 2.72 -10.57
N SER A 51 -15.33 2.33 -11.75
CA SER A 51 -14.67 2.66 -13.01
C SER A 51 -14.73 4.17 -13.26
N ASN A 52 -13.60 4.78 -13.63
CA ASN A 52 -13.57 6.16 -14.10
C ASN A 52 -14.50 6.32 -15.32
N GLY A 53 -15.46 7.26 -15.27
CA GLY A 53 -16.47 7.48 -16.30
C GLY A 53 -17.81 7.91 -15.73
N SER A 54 -18.91 7.55 -16.39
CA SER A 54 -20.30 8.00 -16.09
C SER A 54 -20.85 7.63 -14.70
N ARG A 55 -20.07 6.94 -13.87
CA ARG A 55 -20.45 6.53 -12.50
C ARG A 55 -19.91 7.47 -11.42
N LYS A 56 -19.18 8.51 -11.82
CA LYS A 56 -18.69 9.59 -10.97
C LYS A 56 -19.14 10.92 -11.56
N LYS A 57 -19.75 11.78 -10.75
CA LYS A 57 -20.06 13.17 -11.10
C LYS A 57 -19.85 14.09 -9.91
N GLN A 58 -19.88 15.38 -10.17
CA GLN A 58 -19.88 16.41 -9.14
C GLN A 58 -21.19 17.20 -9.25
N ASP A 59 -21.81 17.56 -8.13
CA ASP A 59 -22.97 18.46 -8.12
C ASP A 59 -22.55 19.94 -8.14
N ASP A 60 -23.55 20.82 -8.24
CA ASP A 60 -23.36 22.28 -8.26
C ASP A 60 -22.73 22.81 -6.96
N ASN A 61 -22.80 22.04 -5.87
CA ASN A 61 -22.21 22.38 -4.58
C ASN A 61 -20.78 21.84 -4.41
N GLY A 62 -20.25 21.14 -5.42
CA GLY A 62 -18.90 20.59 -5.41
C GLY A 62 -18.79 19.22 -4.72
N PHE A 63 -19.88 18.60 -4.29
CA PHE A 63 -19.83 17.25 -3.71
C PHE A 63 -19.62 16.21 -4.80
N THR A 64 -18.78 15.22 -4.49
CA THR A 64 -18.60 14.05 -5.37
C THR A 64 -19.74 13.06 -5.15
N LEU A 65 -20.42 12.68 -6.22
CA LEU A 65 -21.46 11.64 -6.22
C LEU A 65 -21.00 10.42 -7.01
N LEU A 66 -21.34 9.27 -6.46
CA LEU A 66 -20.93 7.96 -6.96
C LEU A 66 -22.14 7.04 -7.14
N ASN A 67 -22.16 6.29 -8.24
CA ASN A 67 -23.14 5.25 -8.48
C ASN A 67 -22.45 3.86 -8.48
N PHE A 68 -22.86 3.01 -7.54
CA PHE A 68 -22.30 1.69 -7.29
C PHE A 68 -23.10 0.54 -7.95
N GLU A 69 -24.16 0.82 -8.71
CA GLU A 69 -24.99 -0.22 -9.31
C GLU A 69 -24.29 -0.93 -10.48
N GLY A 70 -24.21 -2.26 -10.45
CA GLY A 70 -23.56 -3.01 -11.53
C GLY A 70 -22.06 -2.74 -11.62
N LEU A 71 -21.41 -2.62 -10.46
CA LEU A 71 -19.96 -2.75 -10.36
C LEU A 71 -19.51 -4.07 -10.98
N LYS A 72 -18.36 -4.00 -11.67
CA LYS A 72 -17.69 -5.16 -12.24
C LYS A 72 -16.39 -5.37 -11.48
N SER A 73 -15.94 -6.61 -11.44
CA SER A 73 -14.63 -6.94 -10.90
C SER A 73 -13.56 -6.12 -11.61
N HIS A 74 -12.73 -5.44 -10.82
CA HIS A 74 -11.58 -4.71 -11.31
C HIS A 74 -10.40 -5.67 -11.50
N ASN A 75 -9.54 -5.42 -12.49
CA ASN A 75 -8.35 -6.26 -12.72
C ASN A 75 -7.35 -6.17 -11.57
N ASP A 76 -7.39 -5.07 -10.83
CA ASP A 76 -6.53 -4.81 -9.67
C ASP A 76 -7.39 -4.39 -8.46
N PRO A 77 -7.92 -5.35 -7.69
CA PRO A 77 -8.86 -5.05 -6.60
C PRO A 77 -8.16 -4.86 -5.25
N PHE A 78 -6.85 -5.12 -5.13
CA PHE A 78 -6.14 -5.12 -3.86
C PHE A 78 -5.32 -3.85 -3.67
N ILE A 79 -5.38 -3.27 -2.47
CA ILE A 79 -4.52 -2.16 -2.06
C ILE A 79 -3.95 -2.40 -0.66
N LEU A 80 -2.84 -1.75 -0.32
CA LEU A 80 -2.37 -1.74 1.07
C LEU A 80 -3.32 -0.92 1.92
N ALA A 81 -3.62 -1.40 3.13
CA ALA A 81 -4.45 -0.66 4.08
C ALA A 81 -3.89 0.75 4.38
N SER A 82 -2.56 0.90 4.39
CA SER A 82 -1.87 2.17 4.62
C SER A 82 -2.07 3.21 3.49
N GLN A 83 -2.47 2.78 2.30
CA GLN A 83 -2.75 3.66 1.17
C GLN A 83 -4.22 4.12 1.14
N ALA A 84 -5.08 3.49 1.95
CA ALA A 84 -6.51 3.75 1.95
C ALA A 84 -6.89 4.86 2.93
N GLN A 85 -7.72 5.79 2.46
CA GLN A 85 -8.43 6.75 3.29
C GLN A 85 -9.90 6.34 3.46
N GLN A 86 -10.41 6.39 4.70
CA GLN A 86 -11.81 6.10 5.00
C GLN A 86 -12.73 7.22 4.52
N VAL A 87 -13.81 6.85 3.85
CA VAL A 87 -14.88 7.76 3.41
C VAL A 87 -16.23 7.07 3.61
N PHE A 88 -17.28 7.86 3.79
CA PHE A 88 -18.64 7.37 3.89
C PHE A 88 -19.44 7.72 2.64
N TYR A 89 -20.40 6.86 2.29
CA TYR A 89 -21.28 7.05 1.15
C TYR A 89 -22.71 7.23 1.66
N VAL A 90 -23.28 8.42 1.49
CA VAL A 90 -24.63 8.76 1.95
C VAL A 90 -25.55 8.82 0.73
N ALA A 91 -26.69 8.14 0.76
CA ALA A 91 -27.65 8.18 -0.33
C ALA A 91 -28.11 9.62 -0.61
N ASP A 92 -28.06 10.02 -1.88
CA ASP A 92 -28.59 11.32 -2.28
C ASP A 92 -30.12 11.31 -2.21
N ARG A 93 -30.71 12.44 -1.78
CA ARG A 93 -32.16 12.60 -1.64
C ARG A 93 -32.82 12.94 -2.98
N VAL A 94 -32.07 13.52 -3.91
CA VAL A 94 -32.57 13.98 -5.21
C VAL A 94 -32.42 12.88 -6.27
N ASP A 95 -31.19 12.36 -6.44
CA ASP A 95 -30.87 11.39 -7.49
C ASP A 95 -30.75 9.97 -6.92
N LYS A 96 -31.81 9.18 -7.11
CA LYS A 96 -31.88 7.81 -6.59
C LYS A 96 -30.78 6.94 -7.21
N GLY A 97 -30.08 6.18 -6.36
CA GLY A 97 -28.97 5.31 -6.75
C GLY A 97 -27.59 5.97 -6.62
N TRP A 98 -27.54 7.30 -6.52
CA TRP A 98 -26.30 8.05 -6.27
C TRP A 98 -26.04 8.20 -4.77
N LYS A 99 -24.75 8.23 -4.42
CA LYS A 99 -24.30 8.44 -3.05
C LYS A 99 -23.26 9.54 -3.01
N VAL A 100 -23.44 10.48 -2.09
CA VAL A 100 -22.50 11.56 -1.79
C VAL A 100 -21.34 11.00 -0.98
N VAL A 101 -20.12 11.36 -1.37
CA VAL A 101 -18.90 11.01 -0.64
C VAL A 101 -18.66 12.00 0.49
N ILE A 102 -18.51 11.48 1.70
CA ILE A 102 -18.12 12.24 2.88
C ILE A 102 -16.72 11.79 3.31
N LYS A 103 -15.73 12.69 3.13
CA LYS A 103 -14.39 12.48 3.68
C LYS A 103 -14.44 12.69 5.20
N THR A 104 -13.85 11.77 5.95
CA THR A 104 -13.76 11.88 7.41
C THR A 104 -12.31 11.94 7.83
N THR A 105 -11.98 12.91 8.68
CA THR A 105 -10.73 12.90 9.42
C THR A 105 -10.89 12.00 10.65
N PRO A 106 -9.95 11.08 10.91
CA PRO A 106 -9.93 10.31 12.15
C PRO A 106 -10.00 11.26 13.35
N ARG A 107 -10.82 10.93 14.36
CA ARG A 107 -11.00 11.78 15.54
C ARG A 107 -9.71 11.97 16.35
N ASP A 108 -8.76 11.05 16.21
CA ASP A 108 -7.46 11.08 16.88
C ASP A 108 -6.38 11.86 16.10
N SER A 109 -6.64 12.27 14.86
CA SER A 109 -5.76 13.19 14.13
C SER A 109 -6.19 14.63 14.39
N TYR A 110 -5.87 15.16 15.57
CA TYR A 110 -5.85 16.61 15.77
C TYR A 110 -4.63 17.17 15.03
N ASP A 111 -4.82 17.51 13.75
CA ASP A 111 -3.88 18.32 13.00
C ASP A 111 -4.01 19.77 13.51
N MET A 112 -3.30 20.08 14.61
CA MET A 112 -2.88 21.46 14.82
C MET A 112 -2.02 21.77 13.61
N LYS A 113 -2.49 22.67 12.75
CA LYS A 113 -1.70 23.22 11.65
C LYS A 113 -0.45 23.90 12.22
N GLU A 114 0.55 23.13 12.61
CA GLU A 114 1.90 23.60 12.64
C GLU A 114 2.26 23.83 11.19
N GLN A 115 2.60 25.07 10.90
CA GLN A 115 3.17 25.47 9.64
C GLN A 115 4.55 24.81 9.56
N ILE A 116 4.60 23.50 9.33
CA ILE A 116 5.84 22.75 9.12
C ILE A 116 6.32 23.17 7.75
N CYS A 117 7.32 24.04 7.73
CA CYS A 117 8.18 24.21 6.56
C CYS A 117 8.77 22.84 6.22
N LEU A 118 8.40 22.31 5.05
CA LEU A 118 8.76 20.99 4.54
C LEU A 118 10.24 20.85 4.14
N ASP A 119 11.13 21.67 4.70
CA ASP A 119 12.56 21.67 4.35
C ASP A 119 13.41 20.83 5.32
N ASP A 120 12.92 20.48 6.52
CA ASP A 120 13.75 19.87 7.57
C ASP A 120 13.55 18.36 7.80
N VAL A 121 12.57 17.70 7.20
CA VAL A 121 12.32 16.25 7.40
C VAL A 121 13.23 15.37 6.52
N GLU A 122 13.71 15.89 5.39
CA GLU A 122 14.63 15.17 4.49
C GLU A 122 15.99 14.87 5.14
N THR A 123 16.41 15.65 6.15
CA THR A 123 17.74 15.52 6.75
C THR A 123 17.86 14.44 7.82
N HIS A 124 16.75 13.91 8.37
CA HIS A 124 16.79 12.95 9.48
C HIS A 124 16.59 11.47 9.07
N LEU A 125 16.14 11.20 7.84
CA LEU A 125 16.08 9.83 7.32
C LEU A 125 17.32 9.42 6.51
N GLN A 126 18.20 10.38 6.21
CA GLN A 126 19.43 10.13 5.45
C GLN A 126 20.64 9.78 6.34
N SER A 127 20.52 9.82 7.67
CA SER A 127 21.66 9.55 8.57
C SER A 127 21.91 8.08 8.87
N ASP A 128 20.95 7.17 8.63
CA ASP A 128 21.09 5.73 8.97
C ASP A 128 20.99 4.75 7.80
N ALA A 129 21.00 5.24 6.55
CA ALA A 129 21.03 4.40 5.34
C ALA A 129 22.13 4.81 4.35
N SER A 130 23.33 5.12 4.84
CA SER A 130 24.52 5.14 3.98
C SER A 130 25.02 3.71 3.76
N MET A 131 24.31 2.95 2.92
CA MET A 131 24.83 1.89 2.05
C MET A 131 23.68 1.47 1.11
N GLY A 132 23.42 2.29 0.09
CA GLY A 132 22.60 1.84 -1.04
C GLY A 132 23.26 0.65 -1.75
N PRO A 133 22.50 -0.18 -2.49
CA PRO A 133 23.08 -1.25 -3.28
C PRO A 133 24.05 -0.67 -4.33
N GLN A 134 25.31 -1.08 -4.27
CA GLN A 134 26.33 -0.69 -5.24
C GLN A 134 26.06 -1.45 -6.54
N LEU A 135 25.90 -0.71 -7.64
CA LEU A 135 25.76 -1.25 -8.99
C LEU A 135 27.17 -1.54 -9.55
N ASP A 136 27.35 -2.68 -10.21
CA ASP A 136 28.57 -2.93 -10.99
C ASP A 136 28.60 -2.07 -12.27
N GLU A 137 29.72 -2.08 -13.00
CA GLU A 137 29.88 -1.34 -14.27
C GLU A 137 28.88 -1.77 -15.37
N ASN A 138 28.14 -2.85 -15.13
CA ASN A 138 27.13 -3.44 -16.00
C ASN A 138 25.70 -3.20 -15.48
N MET A 139 25.52 -2.39 -14.42
CA MET A 139 24.25 -2.03 -13.80
C MET A 139 23.50 -3.21 -13.14
N ASN A 140 24.22 -4.25 -12.72
CA ASN A 140 23.67 -5.36 -11.93
C ASN A 140 23.76 -5.05 -10.42
N ILE A 141 22.81 -5.60 -9.66
CA ILE A 141 22.73 -5.46 -8.21
C ILE A 141 23.57 -6.57 -7.55
N GLU A 142 24.66 -6.20 -6.88
CA GLU A 142 25.50 -7.14 -6.13
C GLU A 142 24.84 -7.47 -4.77
N LEU A 143 24.28 -8.68 -4.64
CA LEU A 143 23.54 -9.12 -3.43
C LEU A 143 24.45 -9.60 -2.28
N VAL A 144 25.77 -9.40 -2.38
CA VAL A 144 26.74 -9.87 -1.38
C VAL A 144 27.03 -8.75 -0.38
N ARG A 145 26.70 -8.97 0.90
CA ARG A 145 27.10 -8.06 2.00
C ARG A 145 28.62 -8.17 2.21
N ARG A 146 29.40 -7.16 1.82
CA ARG A 146 30.83 -7.09 2.19
C ARG A 146 30.98 -6.79 3.68
N GLY A 147 31.84 -7.56 4.36
CA GLY A 147 32.19 -7.36 5.77
C GLY A 147 32.04 -8.59 6.66
N LEU A 148 31.50 -9.70 6.14
CA LEU A 148 31.47 -11.00 6.81
C LEU A 148 32.17 -12.03 5.93
N ASN A 149 33.14 -12.75 6.50
CA ASN A 149 33.73 -13.92 5.84
C ASN A 149 32.62 -14.98 5.71
N GLY A 150 32.25 -15.32 4.48
CA GLY A 150 31.27 -16.36 4.22
C GLY A 150 31.70 -17.68 4.85
N THR A 151 30.79 -18.37 5.51
CA THR A 151 31.02 -19.73 6.02
C THR A 151 30.71 -20.71 4.90
N LEU A 152 31.68 -21.53 4.50
CA LEU A 152 31.45 -22.63 3.58
C LEU A 152 30.72 -23.74 4.32
N VAL A 153 29.48 -24.02 3.93
CA VAL A 153 28.75 -25.22 4.37
C VAL A 153 29.01 -26.29 3.32
N ASP A 154 29.80 -27.30 3.68
CA ASP A 154 29.92 -28.52 2.87
C ASP A 154 28.62 -29.32 2.97
N ASN A 155 28.09 -29.76 1.83
CA ASN A 155 26.77 -30.37 1.70
C ASN A 155 26.72 -31.84 2.17
N ASN A 156 27.77 -32.35 2.81
CA ASN A 156 27.86 -33.75 3.20
C ASN A 156 28.22 -33.93 4.70
N SER A 157 27.32 -33.54 5.60
CA SER A 157 27.09 -34.24 6.87
C SER A 157 25.86 -33.69 7.59
N LEU A 158 24.71 -34.30 7.31
CA LEU A 158 23.61 -34.31 8.27
C LEU A 158 23.93 -35.41 9.29
N VAL A 159 24.58 -35.04 10.39
CA VAL A 159 24.57 -35.85 11.60
C VAL A 159 23.49 -35.24 12.48
N PHE A 160 22.36 -35.93 12.59
CA PHE A 160 21.38 -35.65 13.62
C PHE A 160 21.91 -36.30 14.91
N ASP A 161 22.49 -35.51 15.80
CA ASP A 161 22.64 -35.94 17.19
C ASP A 161 21.23 -35.95 17.80
N GLY A 162 20.78 -37.15 18.13
CA GLY A 162 19.54 -37.38 18.86
C GLY A 162 19.77 -37.12 20.33
N ASP A 163 19.18 -36.04 20.85
CA ASP A 163 18.99 -35.86 22.27
C ASP A 163 17.75 -36.66 22.69
N GLU A 164 17.96 -37.89 23.19
CA GLU A 164 16.97 -38.57 24.01
C GLU A 164 17.02 -37.95 25.42
N ASP A 165 16.07 -37.08 25.71
CA ASP A 165 15.82 -36.56 27.07
C ASP A 165 15.38 -37.71 27.99
N LEU A 166 16.27 -38.06 28.93
CA LEU A 166 15.97 -38.86 30.12
C LEU A 166 14.97 -38.11 31.02
N PHE A 167 13.72 -38.57 31.05
CA PHE A 167 12.82 -38.28 32.17
C PHE A 167 12.87 -39.42 33.19
N GLU A 168 13.59 -39.18 34.28
CA GLU A 168 13.43 -39.90 35.54
C GLU A 168 12.10 -39.50 36.19
N ALA A 169 11.25 -40.47 36.54
CA ALA A 169 10.08 -40.26 37.39
C ALA A 169 10.25 -41.04 38.70
N PRO A 170 9.93 -40.46 39.87
CA PRO A 170 10.09 -41.14 41.14
C PRO A 170 8.87 -42.03 41.43
N SER A 171 9.11 -43.26 41.88
CA SER A 171 8.38 -44.00 42.94
C SER A 171 9.07 -45.34 43.18
#